data_AF-A0A371LR01-F1
#
_entry.id   AF-A0A371LR01-F1
#
_cell.length_a   1.000
_cell.length_b   1.000
_cell.length_c   1.000
_cell.angle_alpha   90.00
_cell.angle_beta   90.00
_cell.angle_gamma   90.00
#
_symmetry.space_group_name_H-M   'P 1'
#
loop_
_entity.id
_entity.type
_entity.pdbx_description
1 polymer ?
#
loop_
_entity_poly.entity_id
_entity_poly.type
_entity_poly.pdbx_seq_one_letter_code
_entity_poly.pdbx_strand_id
1 'polypeptide(L)'
;TRNGVVHGGAGDGQPKVETDVQMADAMLHLAGVSNGHLATQGFRFLEKRTGTQLADLAAEHEGKQITFADTQVAPVPVITSPEWSGSESGGRRYSPFTINIERKKPFHTLTGRQQFYVDHDWFLGMGEMLPVYRPPLNMTELFGEAPIGEQN
;
A
#
# COMPACT_ATOMS: atom_id res chain seq x y z
N THR A 1 -9.15 -23.52 -12.99
CA THR A 1 -8.93 -22.11 -12.59
C THR A 1 -10.28 -21.46 -12.30
N ARG A 2 -10.39 -20.58 -11.30
CA ARG A 2 -11.67 -19.92 -10.93
C ARG A 2 -12.32 -19.18 -12.12
N ASN A 3 -11.50 -18.62 -13.00
CA ASN A 3 -11.97 -17.90 -14.20
C ASN A 3 -12.05 -18.77 -15.47
N GLY A 4 -11.90 -20.10 -15.37
CA GLY A 4 -11.74 -20.93 -16.56
C GLY A 4 -10.44 -20.64 -17.33
N VAL A 5 -10.33 -21.18 -18.54
CA VAL A 5 -9.13 -21.10 -19.40
C VAL A 5 -9.54 -20.61 -20.80
N VAL A 6 -8.73 -19.73 -21.39
CA VAL A 6 -8.87 -19.30 -22.79
C VAL A 6 -8.42 -20.43 -23.70
N HIS A 7 -9.19 -20.72 -24.75
CA HIS A 7 -8.88 -21.74 -25.75
C HIS A 7 -8.66 -21.10 -27.12
N GLY A 8 -7.45 -21.24 -27.66
CA GLY A 8 -7.01 -20.69 -28.94
C GLY A 8 -6.55 -19.23 -28.90
N GLY A 9 -5.95 -18.78 -30.01
CA GLY A 9 -5.43 -17.41 -30.16
C GLY A 9 -4.21 -17.11 -29.28
N ALA A 10 -3.88 -15.83 -29.11
CA ALA A 10 -2.69 -15.39 -28.39
C ALA A 10 -2.73 -15.66 -26.87
N GLY A 11 -3.93 -15.84 -26.30
CA GLY A 11 -4.14 -16.10 -24.87
C GLY A 11 -4.32 -17.57 -24.51
N ASP A 12 -4.09 -18.51 -25.43
CA ASP A 12 -4.35 -19.93 -25.21
C ASP A 12 -3.67 -20.46 -23.93
N GLY A 13 -4.44 -21.15 -23.10
CA GLY A 13 -3.96 -21.68 -21.81
C GLY A 13 -3.94 -20.68 -20.64
N GLN A 14 -4.22 -19.39 -20.87
CA GLN A 14 -4.28 -18.37 -19.82
C GLN A 14 -5.64 -18.34 -19.11
N PRO A 15 -5.73 -17.84 -17.87
CA PRO A 15 -7.02 -17.56 -17.22
C PRO A 15 -7.85 -16.56 -18.04
N LYS A 16 -9.18 -16.75 -18.09
CA LYS A 16 -10.05 -15.78 -18.76
C LYS A 16 -10.18 -14.49 -17.95
N VAL A 17 -10.30 -13.37 -18.66
CA VAL A 17 -10.60 -12.03 -18.13
C VAL A 17 -11.51 -11.31 -19.13
N GLU A 18 -12.67 -11.91 -19.40
CA GLU A 18 -13.70 -11.47 -20.35
C GLU A 18 -14.78 -10.62 -19.67
N THR A 19 -14.95 -10.76 -18.35
CA THR A 19 -15.95 -10.02 -17.56
C THR A 19 -15.29 -9.21 -16.45
N ASP A 20 -16.02 -8.21 -15.96
CA ASP A 20 -15.67 -7.41 -14.79
C ASP A 20 -15.50 -8.27 -13.52
N VAL A 21 -16.36 -9.27 -13.31
CA VAL A 21 -16.26 -10.23 -12.19
C VAL A 21 -14.95 -11.02 -12.27
N GLN A 22 -14.58 -11.52 -13.47
CA GLN A 22 -13.32 -12.24 -13.65
C GLN A 22 -12.11 -11.34 -13.38
N MET A 23 -12.17 -10.08 -13.79
CA MET A 23 -11.13 -9.09 -13.48
C MET A 23 -11.05 -8.81 -11.97
N ALA A 24 -12.19 -8.65 -11.29
CA ALA A 24 -12.24 -8.45 -9.84
C ALA A 24 -11.67 -9.65 -9.07
N ASP A 25 -12.04 -10.88 -9.45
CA ASP A 25 -11.47 -12.10 -8.86
C ASP A 25 -9.97 -12.21 -9.13
N ALA A 26 -9.48 -11.80 -10.31
CA ALA A 26 -8.06 -11.77 -10.61
C ALA A 26 -7.31 -10.78 -9.68
N MET A 27 -7.84 -9.58 -9.50
CA MET A 27 -7.29 -8.59 -8.56
C MET A 27 -7.24 -9.14 -7.13
N LEU A 28 -8.34 -9.73 -6.65
CA LEU A 28 -8.42 -10.30 -5.31
C LEU A 28 -7.49 -11.50 -5.13
N HIS A 29 -7.30 -12.32 -6.17
CA HIS A 29 -6.40 -13.46 -6.12
C HIS A 29 -4.92 -13.05 -6.10
N LEU A 30 -4.56 -11.94 -6.74
CA LEU A 30 -3.17 -11.47 -6.89
C LEU A 30 -2.72 -10.49 -5.79
N ALA A 31 -3.63 -9.97 -4.98
CA ALA A 31 -3.31 -9.02 -3.90
C ALA A 31 -3.12 -9.70 -2.54
N GLY A 32 -2.09 -9.28 -1.79
CA GLY A 32 -1.81 -9.81 -0.44
C GLY A 32 -2.95 -9.54 0.55
N VAL A 33 -3.57 -8.36 0.47
CA VAL A 33 -4.74 -7.99 1.31
C VAL A 33 -5.96 -8.92 1.17
N SER A 34 -6.05 -9.73 0.12
CA SER A 34 -7.19 -10.62 -0.15
C SER A 34 -6.80 -12.09 -0.34
N ASN A 35 -5.51 -12.39 -0.46
CA ASN A 35 -4.99 -13.74 -0.56
C ASN A 35 -3.90 -13.97 0.49
N GLY A 36 -4.26 -14.73 1.54
CA GLY A 36 -3.38 -14.96 2.68
C GLY A 36 -2.11 -15.73 2.34
N HIS A 37 -2.14 -16.56 1.30
CA HIS A 37 -0.93 -17.22 0.82
C HIS A 37 0.09 -16.18 0.33
N LEU A 38 -0.37 -15.19 -0.43
CA LEU A 38 0.48 -14.11 -0.94
C LEU A 38 0.91 -13.15 0.18
N ALA A 39 0.02 -12.83 1.13
CA ALA A 39 0.40 -12.03 2.29
C ALA A 39 1.53 -12.70 3.11
N THR A 40 1.36 -13.97 3.45
CA THR A 40 2.34 -14.74 4.21
C THR A 40 3.64 -14.91 3.42
N GLN A 41 3.57 -15.22 2.12
CA GLN A 41 4.74 -15.28 1.25
C GLN A 41 5.48 -13.92 1.21
N GLY A 42 4.75 -12.82 1.05
CA GLY A 42 5.30 -11.47 0.99
C GLY A 42 6.00 -11.08 2.30
N PHE A 43 5.41 -11.41 3.45
CA PHE A 43 6.09 -11.21 4.73
C PHE A 43 7.34 -12.07 4.85
N ARG A 44 7.30 -13.37 4.52
CA ARG A 44 8.52 -14.21 4.51
C ARG A 44 9.64 -13.64 3.64
N PHE A 45 9.29 -13.01 2.52
CA PHE A 45 10.27 -12.31 1.68
C PHE A 45 10.84 -11.06 2.38
N LEU A 46 9.97 -10.27 3.02
CA LEU A 46 10.38 -9.10 3.77
C LEU A 46 11.25 -9.45 4.99
N GLU A 47 10.94 -10.53 5.72
CA GLU A 47 11.72 -11.05 6.84
C GLU A 47 13.18 -11.31 6.44
N LYS A 48 13.42 -11.88 5.25
CA LYS A 48 14.77 -12.13 4.74
C LYS A 48 15.58 -10.84 4.55
N ARG A 49 14.91 -9.73 4.23
CA ARG A 49 15.55 -8.43 4.02
C ARG A 49 15.78 -7.68 5.33
N THR A 50 14.85 -7.79 6.27
CA THR A 50 14.87 -7.01 7.52
C THR A 50 15.51 -7.77 8.69
N GLY A 51 15.63 -9.10 8.60
CA GLY A 51 16.07 -9.94 9.71
C GLY A 51 15.09 -9.97 10.89
N THR A 52 13.85 -9.51 10.70
CA THR A 52 12.81 -9.47 11.74
C THR A 52 11.70 -10.45 11.38
N GLN A 53 11.20 -11.21 12.35
CA GLN A 53 9.98 -12.02 12.18
C GLN A 53 8.77 -11.11 11.89
N LEU A 54 8.00 -11.42 10.87
CA LEU A 54 6.84 -10.67 10.36
C LEU A 54 5.75 -11.59 9.75
N ALA A 55 6.07 -12.82 9.34
CA ALA A 55 5.11 -13.71 8.68
C ALA A 55 3.97 -14.15 9.61
N ASP A 56 4.18 -14.08 10.92
CA ASP A 56 3.15 -14.29 11.94
C ASP A 56 1.98 -13.29 11.81
N LEU A 57 2.19 -12.11 11.23
CA LEU A 57 1.15 -11.12 11.03
C LEU A 57 0.05 -11.56 10.05
N ALA A 58 0.36 -12.50 9.15
CA ALA A 58 -0.59 -13.04 8.17
C ALA A 58 -0.86 -14.55 8.32
N ALA A 59 -0.12 -15.25 9.18
CA ALA A 59 -0.14 -16.71 9.28
C ALA A 59 -1.52 -17.29 9.59
N GLU A 60 -2.29 -16.67 10.49
CA GLU A 60 -3.66 -17.11 10.82
C GLU A 60 -4.63 -17.04 9.62
N HIS A 61 -4.29 -16.23 8.61
CA HIS A 61 -5.06 -16.06 7.40
C HIS A 61 -4.44 -16.73 6.18
N GLU A 62 -3.36 -17.52 6.30
CA GLU A 62 -2.62 -18.06 5.14
C GLU A 62 -3.51 -18.86 4.17
N GLY A 63 -4.51 -19.58 4.69
CA GLY A 63 -5.49 -20.32 3.87
C GLY A 63 -6.66 -19.49 3.32
N LYS A 64 -6.81 -18.22 3.74
CA LYS A 64 -7.95 -17.36 3.38
C LYS A 64 -7.74 -16.76 1.98
N GLN A 65 -8.75 -16.89 1.13
CA GLN A 65 -8.82 -16.22 -0.17
C GLN A 65 -10.19 -15.56 -0.31
N ILE A 66 -10.21 -14.24 -0.38
CA ILE A 66 -11.42 -13.45 -0.60
C ILE A 66 -11.75 -13.48 -2.09
N THR A 67 -13.00 -13.76 -2.43
CA THR A 67 -13.54 -13.72 -3.80
C THR A 67 -14.49 -12.55 -3.98
N PHE A 68 -14.79 -12.21 -5.23
CA PHE A 68 -15.80 -11.21 -5.51
C PHE A 68 -17.16 -11.61 -4.93
N ALA A 69 -17.53 -12.89 -5.01
CA ALA A 69 -18.77 -13.42 -4.44
C ALA A 69 -18.85 -13.20 -2.92
N ASP A 70 -17.76 -13.37 -2.18
CA ASP A 70 -17.75 -13.12 -0.73
C ASP A 70 -18.12 -11.68 -0.40
N THR A 71 -17.64 -10.71 -1.21
CA THR A 71 -17.93 -9.27 -1.02
C THR A 71 -19.38 -8.91 -1.30
N GLN A 72 -20.08 -9.70 -2.12
CA GLN A 72 -21.50 -9.49 -2.40
C GLN A 72 -22.38 -9.97 -1.24
N VAL A 73 -21.92 -10.96 -0.47
CA VAL A 73 -22.66 -11.46 0.71
C VAL A 73 -22.55 -10.45 1.85
N ALA A 74 -21.36 -9.93 2.12
CA ALA A 74 -21.11 -8.91 3.12
C ALA A 74 -19.74 -8.24 2.91
N PRO A 75 -19.50 -7.05 3.50
CA PRO A 75 -18.15 -6.49 3.60
C PRO A 75 -17.20 -7.47 4.30
N VAL A 76 -16.07 -7.78 3.65
CA VAL A 76 -15.07 -8.73 4.16
C VAL A 76 -13.84 -7.98 4.66
N PRO A 77 -13.40 -8.19 5.91
CA PRO A 77 -12.13 -7.65 6.39
C PRO A 77 -10.95 -8.22 5.59
N VAL A 78 -10.03 -7.32 5.23
CA VAL A 78 -8.79 -7.64 4.52
C VAL A 78 -7.78 -8.36 5.43
N ILE A 79 -6.68 -8.80 4.85
CA ILE A 79 -5.59 -9.50 5.51
C ILE A 79 -4.45 -8.51 5.71
N THR A 80 -3.77 -8.57 6.85
CA THR A 80 -2.53 -7.80 7.07
C THR A 80 -1.48 -8.23 6.06
N SER A 81 -0.85 -7.30 5.36
CA SER A 81 0.04 -7.58 4.25
C SER A 81 1.24 -6.60 4.19
N PRO A 82 2.37 -7.00 3.59
CA PRO A 82 3.65 -6.26 3.69
C PRO A 82 3.70 -4.95 2.89
N GLU A 83 2.79 -4.76 1.94
CA GLU A 83 2.63 -3.52 1.18
C GLU A 83 2.20 -2.34 2.06
N TRP A 84 1.58 -2.62 3.21
CA TRP A 84 1.14 -1.60 4.17
C TRP A 84 2.04 -1.55 5.42
N SER A 85 1.81 -0.55 6.27
CA SER A 85 2.59 -0.31 7.48
C SER A 85 1.82 -0.57 8.78
N GLY A 86 0.51 -0.75 8.69
CA GLY A 86 -0.35 -1.11 9.82
C GLY A 86 -0.59 -2.62 9.94
N SER A 87 -1.26 -3.01 11.03
CA SER A 87 -1.63 -4.40 11.32
C SER A 87 -3.05 -4.46 11.84
N GLU A 88 -3.83 -5.41 11.32
CA GLU A 88 -5.16 -5.81 11.82
C GLU A 88 -5.10 -7.16 12.55
N SER A 89 -3.90 -7.76 12.63
CA SER A 89 -3.66 -9.03 13.32
C SER A 89 -4.08 -8.94 14.80
N GLY A 90 -4.68 -10.01 15.31
CA GLY A 90 -5.21 -10.07 16.68
C GLY A 90 -6.51 -9.26 16.89
N GLY A 91 -7.21 -8.87 15.82
CA GLY A 91 -8.52 -8.20 15.91
C GLY A 91 -8.45 -6.70 16.22
N ARG A 92 -7.26 -6.10 16.17
CA ARG A 92 -7.08 -4.65 16.34
C ARG A 92 -7.54 -3.89 15.09
N ARG A 93 -7.91 -2.62 15.25
CA ARG A 93 -8.10 -1.71 14.12
C ARG A 93 -6.76 -1.31 13.52
N TYR A 94 -6.74 -1.10 12.21
CA TYR A 94 -5.57 -0.60 11.49
C TYR A 94 -5.08 0.72 12.08
N SER A 95 -3.77 0.80 12.31
CA SER A 95 -3.07 2.05 12.62
C SER A 95 -1.76 2.10 11.82
N PRO A 96 -1.48 3.20 11.09
CA PRO A 96 -0.30 3.28 10.24
C PRO A 96 0.99 3.16 11.06
N PHE A 97 2.04 2.63 10.43
CA PHE A 97 3.37 2.43 11.02
C PHE A 97 3.44 1.49 12.23
N THR A 98 2.36 0.82 12.61
CA THR A 98 2.33 -0.22 13.65
C THR A 98 3.46 -1.23 13.45
N ILE A 99 3.63 -1.74 12.22
CA ILE A 99 4.70 -2.70 11.91
C ILE A 99 6.08 -2.06 12.10
N ASN A 100 6.28 -0.81 11.68
CA ASN A 100 7.55 -0.11 11.85
C ASN A 100 7.92 0.09 13.33
N ILE A 101 6.95 0.51 14.14
CA ILE A 101 7.16 0.87 15.54
C ILE A 101 7.25 -0.38 16.43
N GLU A 102 6.31 -1.30 16.30
CA GLU A 102 6.18 -2.48 17.16
C GLU A 102 7.08 -3.63 16.70
N ARG A 103 7.22 -3.83 15.38
CA ARG A 103 8.04 -4.91 14.79
C ARG A 103 9.40 -4.45 14.31
N LYS A 104 9.78 -3.18 14.53
CA LYS A 104 11.10 -2.63 14.15
C LYS A 104 11.45 -2.77 12.67
N LYS A 105 10.45 -2.91 11.79
CA LYS A 105 10.64 -2.81 10.34
C LYS A 105 11.17 -1.41 10.01
N PRO A 106 12.33 -1.27 9.35
CA PRO A 106 12.84 0.04 8.96
C PRO A 106 11.85 0.80 8.08
N PHE A 107 11.81 2.13 8.22
CA PHE A 107 11.14 3.01 7.26
C PHE A 107 11.88 2.95 5.93
N HIS A 108 11.17 3.11 4.81
CA HIS A 108 11.78 3.15 3.48
C HIS A 108 12.33 4.54 3.19
N THR A 109 13.23 5.01 4.06
CA THR A 109 13.95 6.29 3.97
C THR A 109 15.46 6.01 3.94
N LEU A 110 16.27 7.01 3.60
CA LEU A 110 17.72 6.87 3.57
C LEU A 110 18.28 6.40 4.93
N THR A 111 17.69 6.89 6.02
CA THR A 111 18.13 6.61 7.39
C THR A 111 17.49 5.35 8.00
N GLY A 112 16.50 4.74 7.32
CA GLY A 112 15.69 3.65 7.86
C GLY A 112 14.72 4.07 8.98
N ARG A 113 14.56 5.38 9.23
CA ARG A 113 13.79 5.99 10.33
C ARG A 113 12.86 7.08 9.80
N GLN A 114 12.02 7.64 10.67
CA GLN A 114 11.33 8.91 10.38
C GLN A 114 12.39 9.99 10.17
N GLN A 115 12.56 10.43 8.92
CA GLN A 115 13.66 11.27 8.48
C GLN A 115 13.27 12.74 8.60
N PHE A 116 13.78 13.42 9.64
CA PHE A 116 13.54 14.86 9.86
C PHE A 116 14.52 15.76 9.12
N TYR A 117 15.67 15.23 8.71
CA TYR A 117 16.67 15.94 7.92
C TYR A 117 16.70 15.40 6.49
N VAL A 118 16.45 16.24 5.49
CA VAL A 118 16.47 15.86 4.08
C VAL A 118 17.66 16.54 3.40
N ASP A 119 18.65 15.75 3.03
CA ASP A 119 19.97 16.18 2.57
C ASP A 119 20.11 16.20 1.04
N HIS A 120 19.00 16.06 0.31
CA HIS A 120 19.01 16.20 -1.14
C HIS A 120 19.31 17.65 -1.55
N ASP A 121 20.13 17.86 -2.59
CA ASP A 121 20.60 19.19 -3.03
C ASP A 121 19.47 20.21 -3.22
N TRP A 122 18.30 19.76 -3.70
CA TRP A 122 17.13 20.65 -3.83
C TRP A 122 16.59 21.13 -2.50
N PHE A 123 16.51 20.27 -1.47
CA PHE A 123 16.06 20.65 -0.14
C PHE A 123 17.07 21.60 0.53
N LEU A 124 18.38 21.36 0.33
CA LEU A 124 19.43 22.25 0.79
C LEU A 124 19.35 23.62 0.10
N GLY A 125 19.22 23.64 -1.23
CA GLY A 125 19.12 24.87 -2.02
C GLY A 125 17.85 25.68 -1.74
N MET A 126 16.76 25.03 -1.37
CA MET A 126 15.51 25.68 -0.97
C MET A 126 15.47 26.08 0.51
N GLY A 127 16.45 25.64 1.32
CA GLY A 127 16.46 25.87 2.78
C GLY A 127 15.40 25.04 3.53
N GLU A 128 15.00 23.90 2.99
CA GLU A 128 13.94 23.01 3.51
C GLU A 128 14.50 21.69 4.08
N MET A 129 15.82 21.61 4.32
CA MET A 129 16.46 20.43 4.90
C MET A 129 15.95 20.05 6.30
N LEU A 130 15.36 21.02 7.02
CA LEU A 130 14.61 20.82 8.26
C LEU A 130 13.23 21.47 8.12
N PRO A 131 12.23 21.03 8.90
CA PRO A 131 10.92 21.69 8.93
C PRO A 131 11.05 23.19 9.26
N VAL A 132 10.46 24.02 8.40
CA VAL A 132 10.50 25.48 8.50
C VAL A 132 9.14 26.08 8.11
N TYR A 133 8.80 27.23 8.66
CA TYR A 133 7.62 27.98 8.21
C TYR A 133 7.87 28.58 6.82
N ARG A 134 6.93 28.37 5.90
CA ARG A 134 6.89 29.02 4.59
C ARG A 134 5.58 29.82 4.50
N PRO A 135 5.63 31.14 4.32
CA PRO A 135 4.41 31.91 4.14
C PRO A 135 3.72 31.51 2.82
N PRO A 136 2.40 31.75 2.71
CA PRO A 136 1.71 31.60 1.43
C PRO A 136 2.41 32.39 0.33
N LEU A 137 2.43 31.83 -0.89
CA LEU A 137 2.96 32.51 -2.05
C LEU A 137 2.10 33.73 -2.40
N ASN A 138 2.73 34.81 -2.83
CA ASN A 138 2.03 35.98 -3.35
C ASN A 138 1.63 35.70 -4.81
N MET A 139 0.44 35.15 -5.01
CA MET A 139 -0.04 34.76 -6.35
C MET A 139 -0.29 35.97 -7.26
N THR A 140 -0.64 37.13 -6.71
CA THR A 140 -0.76 38.38 -7.47
C THR A 140 0.59 38.80 -8.06
N GLU A 141 1.65 38.75 -7.26
CA GLU A 141 2.99 39.12 -7.73
C GLU A 141 3.60 38.08 -8.67
N LEU A 142 3.38 36.79 -8.38
CA LEU A 142 3.98 35.70 -9.15
C LEU A 142 3.25 35.41 -10.47
N PHE A 143 1.92 35.56 -10.50
CA PHE A 143 1.07 35.10 -11.59
C PHE A 143 0.00 36.11 -12.04
N GLY A 144 -0.07 37.30 -11.43
CA GLY A 144 -1.05 38.32 -11.79
C GLY A 144 -2.48 37.96 -11.39
N GLU A 145 -2.66 37.04 -10.44
CA GLU A 145 -3.99 36.71 -9.90
C GLU A 145 -4.61 37.90 -9.15
N ALA A 146 -5.95 37.97 -9.15
CA ALA A 146 -6.68 39.01 -8.44
C ALA A 146 -6.26 39.06 -6.96
N PRO A 147 -5.98 40.25 -6.41
CA PRO A 147 -5.67 40.41 -4.99
C PRO A 147 -6.75 39.77 -4.10
N ILE A 148 -6.30 39.15 -3.00
CA ILE A 148 -7.21 38.58 -2.01
C ILE A 148 -8.20 39.68 -1.54
N GLY A 149 -9.49 39.43 -1.73
CA GLY A 149 -10.57 40.35 -1.35
C GLY A 149 -11.19 41.13 -2.52
N GLU A 150 -10.63 41.06 -3.72
CA GLU A 150 -11.28 41.57 -4.93
C GLU A 150 -12.18 40.45 -5.53
N GLN A 151 -13.48 40.73 -5.70
CA GLN A 151 -14.38 39.81 -6.41
C GLN A 151 -14.21 39.97 -7.92
N ASN A 152 -14.15 38.85 -8.64
CA ASN A 152 -14.28 38.80 -10.09
C ASN A 152 -15.63 39.37 -10.57
#